data_AF-A0A060XS14-F1
#
_entry.id   AF-A0A060XS14-F1
#
_cell.length_a   1.000
_cell.length_b   1.000
_cell.length_c   1.000
_cell.angle_alpha   90.00
_cell.angle_beta   90.00
_cell.angle_gamma   90.00
#
_symmetry.space_group_name_H-M   'P 1'
#
loop_
_entity.id
_entity.type
_entity.pdbx_description
1 polymer ?
#
loop_
_entity_poly.entity_id
_entity_poly.type
_entity_poly.pdbx_seq_one_letter_code
_entity_poly.pdbx_strand_id
1 'polypeptide(L)'
;MVLDTGTKDGSELINCVVSHPSEPISITAHENRTIRYLDNKTGKLIHSMVAHLDAVTCLTTDPKGTYLISGSHDCSVRLWMLDNRTCVQEITAHRKKHDEAIHDVAFHPSQPFIASAGADALAKVFV
;
A
#
# COMPACT_ATOMS: atom_id res chain seq x y z
N MET A 1 11.68 -22.52 2.00
CA MET A 1 12.59 -21.42 2.36
C MET A 1 11.80 -20.49 3.26
N VAL A 2 12.00 -20.60 4.57
CA VAL A 2 11.29 -19.77 5.57
C VAL A 2 12.08 -18.48 5.67
N LEU A 3 11.45 -17.36 5.34
CA LEU A 3 12.04 -16.03 5.50
C LEU A 3 12.06 -15.72 6.99
N ASP A 4 13.21 -15.89 7.62
CA ASP A 4 13.43 -15.52 9.01
C ASP A 4 13.51 -13.99 9.08
N THR A 5 12.39 -13.35 9.42
CA THR A 5 12.26 -11.91 9.56
C THR A 5 12.45 -11.58 11.04
N GLY A 6 13.68 -11.21 11.40
CA GLY A 6 14.01 -10.79 12.75
C GLY A 6 13.32 -9.49 13.14
N THR A 7 12.09 -9.56 13.64
CA THR A 7 11.39 -8.48 14.33
C THR A 7 10.65 -9.04 15.54
N LYS A 8 11.17 -8.73 16.73
CA LYS A 8 10.47 -8.99 18.00
C LYS A 8 9.24 -8.08 18.06
N ASP A 9 8.05 -8.67 18.22
CA ASP A 9 6.75 -8.05 18.55
C ASP A 9 5.85 -7.42 17.45
N GLY A 10 6.04 -7.70 16.16
CA GLY A 10 5.14 -7.20 15.11
C GLY A 10 4.48 -8.29 14.27
N SER A 11 3.17 -8.22 14.04
CA SER A 11 2.49 -9.05 13.03
C SER A 11 3.15 -8.86 11.66
N GLU A 12 3.69 -9.94 11.08
CA GLU A 12 4.33 -9.97 9.76
C GLU A 12 3.34 -10.39 8.65
N LEU A 13 2.03 -10.32 8.92
CA LEU A 13 1.01 -10.67 7.95
C LEU A 13 1.01 -9.68 6.79
N ILE A 14 1.02 -10.25 5.59
CA ILE A 14 0.94 -9.53 4.32
C ILE A 14 -0.53 -9.47 3.90
N ASN A 15 -1.06 -8.26 3.76
CA ASN A 15 -2.44 -8.04 3.32
C ASN A 15 -2.56 -7.95 1.81
N CYS A 16 -1.54 -7.37 1.15
CA CYS A 16 -1.56 -7.14 -0.28
C CYS A 16 -0.14 -7.21 -0.86
N VAL A 17 -0.03 -7.69 -2.10
CA VAL A 17 1.19 -7.71 -2.89
C VAL A 17 0.87 -7.15 -4.27
N VAL A 18 1.70 -6.22 -4.75
CA VAL A 18 1.67 -5.70 -6.11
C VAL A 18 3.07 -5.74 -6.73
N SER A 19 3.14 -5.91 -8.04
CA SER A 19 4.40 -5.82 -8.79
C SER A 19 4.56 -4.43 -9.38
N HIS A 20 5.80 -3.94 -9.43
CA HIS A 20 6.12 -2.84 -10.32
C HIS A 20 5.85 -3.27 -11.77
N PRO A 21 5.26 -2.43 -12.63
CA PRO A 21 4.87 -2.83 -13.99
C PRO A 21 6.05 -3.07 -14.97
N SER A 22 7.29 -2.81 -14.56
CA SER A 22 8.47 -2.84 -15.44
C SER A 22 9.73 -3.32 -14.72
N GLU A 23 9.95 -2.84 -13.49
CA GLU A 23 11.07 -3.27 -12.66
C GLU A 23 10.80 -4.62 -11.96
N PRO A 24 11.83 -5.43 -11.69
CA PRO A 24 11.69 -6.71 -11.00
C PRO A 24 11.51 -6.51 -9.48
N ILE A 25 10.51 -5.73 -9.09
CA ILE A 25 10.23 -5.35 -7.70
C ILE A 25 8.82 -5.75 -7.32
N SER A 26 8.66 -6.43 -6.19
CA SER A 26 7.36 -6.61 -5.53
C SER A 26 7.24 -5.67 -4.35
N ILE A 27 6.05 -5.16 -4.12
CA ILE A 27 5.71 -4.23 -3.04
C ILE A 27 4.62 -4.90 -2.21
N THR A 28 4.81 -4.91 -0.90
CA THR A 28 3.94 -5.63 0.04
C THR A 28 3.44 -4.70 1.13
N ALA A 29 2.16 -4.81 1.47
CA ALA A 29 1.51 -4.09 2.56
C ALA A 29 1.28 -5.02 3.74
N HIS A 30 1.52 -4.51 4.95
CA HIS A 30 1.61 -5.32 6.16
C HIS A 30 0.70 -4.82 7.28
N GLU A 31 0.28 -5.75 8.13
CA GLU A 31 -0.44 -5.49 9.38
C GLU A 31 0.35 -4.59 10.35
N ASN A 32 1.68 -4.72 10.38
CA ASN A 32 2.56 -3.85 11.19
C ASN A 32 2.75 -2.43 10.62
N ARG A 33 1.82 -1.97 9.76
CA ARG A 33 1.76 -0.60 9.21
C ARG A 33 2.87 -0.27 8.21
N THR A 34 3.62 -1.29 7.77
CA THR A 34 4.76 -1.10 6.87
C THR A 34 4.41 -1.39 5.41
N ILE A 35 5.14 -0.73 4.52
CA ILE A 35 5.29 -1.12 3.12
C ILE A 35 6.71 -1.60 2.90
N ARG A 36 6.87 -2.77 2.25
CA ARG A 36 8.17 -3.37 1.96
C ARG A 36 8.35 -3.61 0.46
N TYR A 37 9.56 -3.39 -0.01
CA TYR A 37 9.99 -3.57 -1.39
C TYR A 37 10.96 -4.74 -1.46
N LEU A 38 10.70 -5.70 -2.33
CA LEU A 38 11.50 -6.91 -2.50
C LEU A 38 12.02 -7.00 -3.93
N ASP A 39 13.26 -7.44 -4.07
CA ASP A 39 13.86 -7.77 -5.35
C ASP A 39 13.37 -9.16 -5.79
N ASN A 40 12.66 -9.22 -6.92
CA ASN A 40 12.10 -10.48 -7.43
C ASN A 40 13.17 -11.43 -7.98
N LYS A 41 14.36 -10.93 -8.33
CA LYS A 41 15.46 -11.77 -8.82
C LYS A 41 16.19 -12.47 -7.68
N THR A 42 16.37 -11.78 -6.56
CA THR A 42 17.16 -12.28 -5.42
C THR A 42 16.32 -12.73 -4.25
N GLY A 43 15.03 -12.38 -4.21
CA GLY A 43 14.13 -12.62 -3.08
C GLY A 43 14.45 -11.78 -1.84
N LYS A 44 15.32 -10.76 -1.96
CA LYS A 44 15.79 -9.97 -0.82
C LYS A 44 14.96 -8.72 -0.60
N LEU A 45 14.84 -8.31 0.66
CA LEU A 45 14.28 -7.02 1.05
C LEU A 45 15.21 -5.90 0.57
N ILE A 46 14.70 -5.01 -0.28
CA ILE A 46 15.39 -3.80 -0.76
C ILE A 46 15.14 -2.64 0.20
N HIS A 47 13.90 -2.49 0.67
CA HIS A 47 13.50 -1.36 1.50
C HIS A 47 12.26 -1.70 2.35
N SER A 48 12.15 -1.05 3.51
CA SER A 48 11.01 -1.14 4.41
C SER A 48 10.78 0.23 5.04
N MET A 49 9.52 0.64 5.13
CA MET A 49 9.13 1.89 5.79
C MET A 49 7.80 1.75 6.52
N VAL A 50 7.67 2.47 7.64
CA VAL A 50 6.36 2.69 8.28
C VAL A 50 5.58 3.66 7.39
N ALA A 51 4.54 3.17 6.75
CA ALA A 51 3.81 3.91 5.73
C ALA A 51 2.57 4.61 6.31
N HIS A 52 1.96 4.03 7.34
CA HIS A 52 0.68 4.43 7.92
C HIS A 52 0.70 4.36 9.45
N LEU A 53 -0.34 4.89 10.09
CA LEU A 53 -0.51 4.85 11.55
C LEU A 53 -1.19 3.56 12.03
N ASP A 54 -1.80 2.81 11.11
CA ASP A 54 -2.49 1.53 11.31
C ASP A 54 -2.20 0.59 10.11
N ALA A 55 -2.70 -0.65 10.14
CA ALA A 55 -2.42 -1.68 9.14
C ALA A 55 -2.58 -1.16 7.70
N VAL A 56 -1.63 -1.50 6.81
CA VAL A 56 -1.76 -1.20 5.38
C VAL A 56 -2.52 -2.35 4.75
N THR A 57 -3.71 -2.06 4.21
CA THR A 57 -4.67 -3.10 3.81
C THR A 57 -4.61 -3.42 2.33
N CYS A 58 -4.29 -2.43 1.51
CA CYS A 58 -4.34 -2.54 0.05
C CYS A 58 -3.29 -1.63 -0.60
N LEU A 59 -2.86 -2.04 -1.79
CA LEU A 59 -1.90 -1.33 -2.62
C LEU A 59 -2.35 -1.38 -4.08
N THR A 60 -1.99 -0.35 -4.84
CA THR A 60 -2.05 -0.40 -6.30
C THR A 60 -0.95 0.46 -6.91
N THR A 61 -0.37 0.01 -8.03
CA THR A 61 0.60 0.78 -8.80
C THR A 61 -0.09 1.40 -10.00
N ASP A 62 0.34 2.59 -10.40
CA ASP A 62 -0.15 3.15 -11.66
C ASP A 62 0.44 2.35 -12.84
N PRO A 63 -0.22 2.36 -14.02
CA PRO A 63 0.25 1.59 -15.18
C PRO A 63 1.67 1.95 -15.64
N LYS A 64 2.17 3.15 -15.33
CA LYS A 64 3.52 3.59 -15.69
C LYS A 64 4.57 3.24 -14.63
N GLY A 65 4.17 2.81 -13.43
CA GLY A 65 5.09 2.48 -12.33
C GLY A 65 5.76 3.70 -11.72
N THR A 66 5.17 4.88 -11.87
CA THR A 66 5.65 6.12 -11.24
C THR A 66 5.13 6.26 -9.81
N TYR A 67 3.89 5.83 -9.57
CA TYR A 67 3.17 6.03 -8.32
C TYR A 67 2.64 4.72 -7.73
N LEU A 68 2.57 4.72 -6.41
CA LEU A 68 1.88 3.72 -5.60
C LEU A 68 0.79 4.41 -4.79
N ILE A 69 -0.38 3.80 -4.70
CA ILE A 69 -1.38 4.15 -3.70
C ILE A 69 -1.39 3.08 -2.63
N SER A 70 -1.52 3.50 -1.37
CA SER A 70 -1.81 2.62 -0.25
C SER A 70 -3.08 3.06 0.47
N GLY A 71 -3.85 2.08 0.95
CA GLY A 71 -4.96 2.28 1.87
C GLY A 71 -4.69 1.63 3.23
N SER A 72 -5.27 2.18 4.29
CA SER A 72 -5.03 1.72 5.66
C SER A 72 -6.26 1.77 6.56
N HIS A 73 -6.22 0.99 7.65
CA HIS A 73 -7.15 1.12 8.77
C HIS A 73 -7.04 2.46 9.55
N ASP A 74 -6.03 3.29 9.26
CA ASP A 74 -5.92 4.66 9.78
C ASP A 74 -6.85 5.66 9.06
N CYS A 75 -7.75 5.15 8.22
CA CYS A 75 -8.72 5.90 7.42
C CYS A 75 -8.12 6.70 6.26
N SER A 76 -6.81 6.62 6.03
CA SER A 76 -6.14 7.38 4.97
C SER A 76 -5.85 6.53 3.73
N VAL A 77 -5.88 7.22 2.59
CA VAL A 77 -5.27 6.81 1.33
C VAL A 77 -4.04 7.69 1.13
N ARG A 78 -2.89 7.08 0.81
CA ARG A 78 -1.63 7.80 0.59
C ARG A 78 -1.07 7.51 -0.79
N LEU A 79 -0.57 8.55 -1.45
CA LEU A 79 0.09 8.49 -2.75
C LEU A 79 1.60 8.62 -2.54
N TRP A 80 2.35 7.73 -3.19
CA TRP A 80 3.81 7.65 -3.05
C TRP A 80 4.47 7.73 -4.42
N MET A 81 5.58 8.44 -4.53
CA MET A 81 6.49 8.27 -5.66
C MET A 81 7.33 7.01 -5.47
N LEU A 82 7.32 6.10 -6.44
CA LEU A 82 8.00 4.81 -6.34
C LEU A 82 9.52 4.92 -6.34
N ASP A 83 10.08 5.81 -7.18
CA ASP A 83 11.54 5.97 -7.35
C ASP A 83 12.26 6.31 -6.05
N ASN A 84 11.74 7.29 -5.31
CA ASN A 84 12.35 7.79 -4.08
C ASN A 84 11.57 7.38 -2.82
N ARG A 85 10.44 6.68 -2.96
CA ARG A 85 9.64 6.10 -1.87
C ARG A 85 9.11 7.17 -0.92
N THR A 86 8.80 8.35 -1.45
CA THR A 86 8.28 9.47 -0.66
C THR A 86 6.77 9.55 -0.74
N CYS A 87 6.12 9.79 0.39
CA CYS A 87 4.70 10.13 0.41
C CYS A 87 4.54 11.56 -0.13
N VAL A 88 3.79 11.71 -1.21
CA VAL A 88 3.53 13.02 -1.83
C VAL A 88 2.16 13.56 -1.48
N GLN A 89 1.23 12.70 -1.05
CA GLN A 89 -0.11 13.09 -0.66
C GLN A 89 -0.72 12.12 0.34
N GLU A 90 -1.45 12.67 1.30
CA GLU A 90 -2.25 11.93 2.27
C GLU A 90 -3.68 12.47 2.27
N ILE A 91 -4.66 11.57 2.20
CA ILE A 91 -6.08 11.90 2.13
C ILE A 91 -6.82 11.06 3.17
N THR A 92 -7.47 11.69 4.15
CA THR A 92 -8.43 11.00 5.02
C THR A 92 -9.68 10.67 4.20
N ALA A 93 -9.80 9.42 3.78
CA ALA A 93 -10.73 9.01 2.74
C ALA A 93 -12.02 8.40 3.29
N HIS A 94 -11.99 7.52 4.29
CA HIS A 94 -13.19 6.81 4.78
C HIS A 94 -13.33 6.90 6.30
N ARG A 95 -14.48 6.48 6.86
CA ARG A 95 -14.66 6.37 8.32
C ARG A 95 -14.46 4.93 8.78
N LYS A 96 -13.81 4.76 9.94
CA LYS A 96 -13.61 3.45 10.57
C LYS A 96 -14.95 2.83 11.01
N LYS A 97 -15.13 1.52 10.77
CA LYS A 97 -16.24 0.67 11.23
C LYS A 97 -15.71 -0.70 11.59
N HIS A 98 -16.03 -1.19 12.80
CA HIS A 98 -15.59 -2.51 13.28
C HIS A 98 -14.06 -2.72 13.16
N ASP A 99 -13.31 -1.70 13.54
CA ASP A 99 -11.85 -1.64 13.41
C ASP A 99 -11.27 -1.69 11.98
N GLU A 100 -12.12 -1.60 10.95
CA GLU A 100 -11.71 -1.54 9.55
C GLU A 100 -12.00 -0.16 8.94
N ALA A 101 -11.25 0.24 7.90
CA ALA A 101 -11.47 1.52 7.23
C ALA A 101 -11.35 1.42 5.70
N ILE A 102 -10.15 1.32 5.13
CA ILE A 102 -9.97 1.13 3.68
C ILE A 102 -9.90 -0.36 3.35
N HIS A 103 -10.70 -0.80 2.40
CA HIS A 103 -10.68 -2.17 1.88
C HIS A 103 -9.91 -2.29 0.57
N ASP A 104 -10.01 -1.30 -0.31
CA ASP A 104 -9.37 -1.35 -1.61
C ASP A 104 -9.05 0.03 -2.18
N VAL A 105 -8.09 0.08 -3.10
CA VAL A 105 -7.64 1.26 -3.85
C VAL A 105 -7.38 0.92 -5.31
N ALA A 106 -7.67 1.85 -6.22
CA ALA A 106 -7.47 1.64 -7.65
C ALA A 106 -6.94 2.89 -8.37
N PHE A 107 -6.03 2.68 -9.33
CA PHE A 107 -5.71 3.66 -10.36
C PHE A 107 -6.62 3.48 -11.57
N HIS A 108 -7.11 4.59 -12.13
CA HIS A 108 -7.67 4.55 -13.47
C HIS A 108 -6.54 4.30 -14.50
N PRO A 109 -6.75 3.47 -15.54
CA PRO A 109 -5.67 3.04 -16.44
C PRO A 109 -5.07 4.15 -17.33
N SER A 110 -5.75 5.29 -17.48
CA SER A 110 -5.31 6.36 -18.41
C SER A 110 -5.58 7.79 -17.98
N GLN A 111 -6.36 8.01 -16.93
CA GLN A 111 -6.80 9.33 -16.47
C GLN A 111 -6.26 9.54 -15.07
N PRO A 112 -6.08 10.79 -14.61
CA PRO A 112 -5.51 11.08 -13.29
C PRO A 112 -6.53 10.85 -12.17
N PHE A 113 -7.29 9.75 -12.24
CA PHE A 113 -8.24 9.37 -11.22
C PHE A 113 -7.69 8.24 -10.38
N ILE A 114 -7.93 8.37 -9.08
CA ILE A 114 -7.70 7.32 -8.12
C ILE A 114 -9.03 7.05 -7.39
N ALA A 115 -9.23 5.83 -6.94
CA ALA A 115 -10.43 5.45 -6.23
C ALA A 115 -10.11 4.67 -4.96
N SER A 116 -11.01 4.72 -3.99
CA SER A 116 -10.96 3.91 -2.78
C SER A 116 -12.35 3.41 -2.39
N ALA A 117 -12.39 2.27 -1.72
CA ALA A 117 -13.60 1.70 -1.11
C ALA A 117 -13.34 1.39 0.37
N GLY A 118 -14.33 1.63 1.22
CA GLY A 118 -14.16 1.50 2.67
C GLY A 118 -15.37 0.98 3.44
N ALA A 119 -15.12 0.68 4.71
CA ALA A 119 -16.07 0.08 5.65
C ALA A 119 -17.27 0.97 5.98
N ASP A 120 -17.22 2.25 5.59
CA ASP A 120 -18.34 3.19 5.65
C ASP A 120 -19.37 3.02 4.52
N ALA A 121 -19.28 1.93 3.76
CA ALA A 121 -20.15 1.58 2.64
C ALA A 121 -20.11 2.58 1.47
N LEU A 122 -19.02 3.34 1.35
CA LEU A 122 -18.80 4.26 0.24
C LEU A 122 -17.65 3.79 -0.64
N ALA A 123 -17.77 4.12 -1.93
CA ALA A 123 -16.64 4.23 -2.84
C ALA A 123 -16.43 5.72 -3.17
N LYS A 124 -15.17 6.15 -3.25
CA LYS A 124 -14.78 7.53 -3.54
C LYS A 124 -13.84 7.56 -4.73
N VAL A 125 -14.00 8.58 -5.58
CA VAL A 125 -13.11 8.88 -6.70
C VAL A 125 -12.49 10.25 -6.45
N PHE A 126 -11.19 10.36 -6.64
CA PHE A 126 -10.41 11.58 -6.48
C PHE A 126 -9.86 11.99 -7.84
N VAL A 127 -9.82 13.30 -8.09
CA VAL A 127 -9.47 13.93 -9.37
C VAL A 127 -8.36 14.95 -9.21
#